data_AF-A0A4Q3UL11-F1
#
_entry.id   AF-A0A4Q3UL11-F1
#
_cell.length_a   1.000
_cell.length_b   1.000
_cell.length_c   1.000
_cell.angle_alpha   90.00
_cell.angle_beta   90.00
_cell.angle_gamma   90.00
#
_symmetry.space_group_name_H-M   'P 1'
#
loop_
_entity.id
_entity.type
_entity.pdbx_description
1 polymer ?
#
loop_
_entity_poly.entity_id
_entity_poly.type
_entity_poly.pdbx_seq_one_letter_code
_entity_poly.pdbx_strand_id
1 'polypeptide(L)'
;MSTVFFAFLFAVLPGQAAPDSPKIKALVAAEKAAGNDYMAIVRSDVRAARELKAMMDVDELKAGPDFLAASGLVMNLPGYEGRLLSHEWAMTALFLGVPEAGKRVMLTWDRLQFDGGRYTRFGQIKGMPDKQGVRPVLNPDPSGPPPIVGQILEGTAPAAGANNAELKSLMESDQKDRENVKTPEDWDRMSANDVPRRARVLALLNDGKATSGADLYNAALVLQHGNGYRDYMLAHELTLAAIAREYKEAAWLVSRTYDRMLQNGGHAQRYGTQKTGGRDGNTFFVMDADLPGPSDTMRKLFRAASRAETKKGLEEWLKSVDAPAG
;
A
#
# COMPACT_ATOMS: atom_id res chain seq x y z
N MET A 1 34.83 -12.27 -8.49
CA MET A 1 33.78 -11.25 -8.24
C MET A 1 32.53 -11.71 -8.96
N SER A 2 31.61 -12.37 -8.27
CA SER A 2 30.36 -12.81 -8.89
C SER A 2 29.43 -11.61 -9.02
N THR A 3 29.35 -11.07 -10.22
CA THR A 3 28.38 -10.04 -10.59
C THR A 3 26.99 -10.63 -10.37
N VAL A 4 26.30 -10.18 -9.31
CA VAL A 4 24.87 -10.44 -9.15
C VAL A 4 24.18 -9.73 -10.33
N PHE A 5 23.84 -10.48 -11.37
CA PHE A 5 22.96 -9.98 -12.42
C PHE A 5 21.58 -9.78 -11.80
N PHE A 6 21.30 -8.56 -11.35
CA PHE A 6 19.91 -8.12 -11.24
C PHE A 6 19.35 -8.12 -12.66
N ALA A 7 18.42 -9.02 -12.94
CA ALA A 7 17.59 -8.86 -14.13
C ALA A 7 16.85 -7.53 -13.96
N PHE A 8 17.24 -6.52 -14.76
CA PHE A 8 16.52 -5.26 -14.80
C PHE A 8 15.12 -5.54 -15.34
N LEU A 9 14.11 -5.31 -14.51
CA LEU A 9 12.73 -5.35 -14.99
C LEU A 9 12.46 -4.04 -15.72
N PHE A 10 11.94 -4.16 -16.93
CA PHE A 10 11.47 -3.02 -17.73
C PHE A 10 10.29 -2.31 -17.06
N ALA A 11 10.20 -0.99 -17.22
CA ALA A 11 9.14 -0.16 -16.66
C ALA A 11 7.76 -0.51 -17.22
N VAL A 12 7.67 -0.80 -18.52
CA VAL A 12 6.45 -1.25 -19.18
C VAL A 12 6.67 -2.66 -19.71
N LEU A 13 5.88 -3.61 -19.19
CA LEU A 13 5.91 -4.99 -19.63
C LEU A 13 5.09 -5.17 -20.92
N PRO A 14 5.41 -6.16 -21.76
CA PRO A 14 4.60 -6.48 -22.93
C PRO A 14 3.12 -6.65 -22.57
N GLY A 15 2.23 -6.00 -23.33
CA GLY A 15 0.79 -6.07 -23.11
C GLY A 15 0.20 -5.05 -22.14
N GLN A 16 1.02 -4.21 -21.50
CA GLN A 16 0.52 -3.09 -20.68
C GLN A 16 0.06 -1.91 -21.54
N ALA A 17 -0.99 -1.21 -21.09
CA ALA A 17 -1.43 0.03 -21.70
C ALA A 17 -0.29 1.06 -21.79
N ALA A 18 -0.18 1.73 -22.94
CA ALA A 18 0.79 2.80 -23.11
C ALA A 18 0.42 4.00 -22.21
N PRO A 19 1.42 4.72 -21.66
CA PRO A 19 1.14 5.96 -20.94
C PRO A 19 0.50 6.98 -21.89
N ASP A 20 -0.25 7.93 -21.33
CA ASP A 20 -0.91 9.01 -22.08
C ASP A 20 0.05 10.20 -22.23
N SER A 21 0.75 10.52 -21.13
CA SER A 21 1.65 11.67 -21.01
C SER A 21 2.86 11.59 -21.97
N PRO A 22 3.11 12.63 -22.80
CA PRO A 22 4.31 12.70 -23.64
C PRO A 22 5.61 12.65 -22.85
N LYS A 23 5.65 13.21 -21.63
CA LYS A 23 6.83 13.16 -20.75
C LYS A 23 7.12 11.73 -20.32
N ILE A 24 6.09 10.98 -19.90
CA ILE A 24 6.26 9.59 -19.48
C ILE A 24 6.61 8.70 -20.66
N LYS A 25 6.02 8.92 -21.85
CA LYS A 25 6.43 8.26 -23.09
C LYS A 25 7.92 8.45 -23.37
N ALA A 26 8.43 9.67 -23.20
CA ALA A 26 9.84 9.96 -23.39
C ALA A 26 10.74 9.23 -22.37
N LEU A 27 10.33 9.17 -21.10
CA LEU A 27 11.05 8.41 -20.07
C LEU A 27 11.09 6.90 -20.35
N VAL A 28 9.96 6.31 -20.75
CA VAL A 28 9.88 4.89 -21.14
C VAL A 28 10.75 4.62 -22.38
N ALA A 29 10.74 5.51 -23.36
CA ALA A 29 11.61 5.38 -24.53
C ALA A 29 13.10 5.45 -24.17
N ALA A 30 13.48 6.31 -23.21
CA ALA A 30 14.85 6.43 -22.72
C ALA A 30 15.32 5.16 -21.98
N GLU A 31 14.48 4.56 -21.13
CA GLU A 31 14.79 3.27 -20.48
C GLU A 31 14.99 2.17 -21.52
N LYS A 32 14.09 2.09 -22.51
CA LYS A 32 14.21 1.10 -23.60
C LYS A 32 15.49 1.31 -24.42
N ALA A 33 15.88 2.55 -24.69
CA ALA A 33 17.10 2.88 -25.42
C ALA A 33 18.38 2.55 -24.65
N ALA A 34 18.34 2.55 -23.30
CA ALA A 34 19.47 2.15 -22.47
C ALA A 34 19.82 0.66 -22.64
N GLY A 35 18.86 -0.19 -23.01
CA GLY A 35 19.07 -1.61 -23.27
C GLY A 35 19.66 -2.33 -22.04
N ASN A 36 20.82 -2.97 -22.23
CA ASN A 36 21.55 -3.68 -21.16
C ASN A 36 22.79 -2.92 -20.66
N ASP A 37 23.02 -1.67 -21.07
CA ASP A 37 24.13 -0.86 -20.56
C ASP A 37 23.81 -0.39 -19.14
N TYR A 38 24.54 -0.94 -18.17
CA TYR A 38 24.36 -0.64 -16.75
C TYR A 38 24.38 0.87 -16.44
N MET A 39 25.36 1.61 -16.97
CA MET A 39 25.47 3.03 -16.68
C MET A 39 24.39 3.85 -17.41
N ALA A 40 23.95 3.40 -18.58
CA ALA A 40 22.81 4.01 -19.27
C ALA A 40 21.50 3.79 -18.49
N ILE A 41 21.28 2.59 -17.95
CA ILE A 41 20.12 2.25 -17.12
C ILE A 41 20.11 3.12 -15.86
N VAL A 42 21.22 3.15 -15.11
CA VAL A 42 21.32 3.97 -13.88
C VAL A 42 21.03 5.45 -14.19
N ARG A 43 21.56 5.99 -15.29
CA ARG A 43 21.26 7.38 -15.70
C ARG A 43 19.80 7.58 -16.06
N SER A 44 19.18 6.60 -16.72
CA SER A 44 17.76 6.62 -17.07
C SER A 44 16.89 6.62 -15.81
N ASP A 45 17.16 5.71 -14.87
CA ASP A 45 16.40 5.57 -13.61
C ASP A 45 16.48 6.85 -12.76
N VAL A 46 17.69 7.43 -12.61
CA VAL A 46 17.88 8.67 -11.85
C VAL A 46 17.16 9.86 -12.51
N ARG A 47 17.18 9.93 -13.85
CA ARG A 47 16.43 10.95 -14.60
C ARG A 47 14.93 10.77 -14.38
N ALA A 48 14.43 9.56 -14.58
CA ALA A 48 13.01 9.25 -14.44
C ALA A 48 12.50 9.56 -13.02
N ALA A 49 13.23 9.16 -11.99
CA ALA A 49 12.86 9.44 -10.60
C ALA A 49 12.77 10.95 -10.33
N ARG A 50 13.72 11.75 -10.83
CA ARG A 50 13.70 13.22 -10.68
C ARG A 50 12.51 13.86 -11.38
N GLU A 51 12.28 13.48 -12.63
CA GLU A 51 11.18 14.04 -13.44
C GLU A 51 9.82 13.62 -12.87
N LEU A 52 9.64 12.36 -12.49
CA LEU A 52 8.40 11.87 -11.89
C LEU A 52 8.12 12.49 -10.53
N LYS A 53 9.15 12.71 -9.70
CA LYS A 53 8.99 13.45 -8.43
C LYS A 53 8.55 14.89 -8.68
N ALA A 54 9.17 15.59 -9.63
CA ALA A 54 8.76 16.93 -10.01
C ALA A 54 7.30 16.97 -10.52
N MET A 55 6.90 16.00 -11.34
CA MET A 55 5.51 15.84 -11.80
C MET A 55 4.55 15.57 -10.64
N MET A 56 4.93 14.73 -9.66
CA MET A 56 4.12 14.48 -8.47
C MET A 56 4.03 15.71 -7.56
N ASP A 57 5.08 16.51 -7.47
CA ASP A 57 5.12 17.72 -6.64
C ASP A 57 4.13 18.78 -7.15
N VAL A 58 3.99 18.93 -8.47
CA VAL A 58 2.99 19.82 -9.10
C VAL A 58 1.66 19.13 -9.43
N ASP A 59 1.46 17.90 -8.95
CA ASP A 59 0.26 17.08 -9.18
C ASP A 59 -0.11 16.96 -10.68
N GLU A 60 0.88 16.67 -11.54
CA GLU A 60 0.72 16.53 -13.00
C GLU A 60 0.21 15.13 -13.41
N LEU A 61 0.55 14.07 -12.65
CA LEU A 61 0.11 12.69 -12.95
C LEU A 61 -1.37 12.50 -12.62
N LYS A 62 -2.19 12.12 -13.62
CA LYS A 62 -3.64 11.94 -13.47
C LYS A 62 -4.18 10.61 -13.97
N ALA A 63 -3.61 10.07 -15.05
CA ALA A 63 -4.16 8.90 -15.74
C ALA A 63 -3.62 7.58 -15.16
N GLY A 64 -4.44 6.54 -15.18
CA GLY A 64 -4.05 5.21 -14.70
C GLY A 64 -2.80 4.65 -15.40
N PRO A 65 -2.75 4.64 -16.75
CA PRO A 65 -1.57 4.15 -17.48
C PRO A 65 -0.29 4.94 -17.17
N ASP A 66 -0.42 6.25 -16.93
CA ASP A 66 0.69 7.10 -16.50
C ASP A 66 1.24 6.68 -15.13
N PHE A 67 0.36 6.43 -14.16
CA PHE A 67 0.76 5.90 -12.84
C PHE A 67 1.40 4.51 -12.94
N LEU A 68 0.87 3.62 -13.79
CA LEU A 68 1.45 2.29 -13.98
C LEU A 68 2.87 2.36 -14.56
N ALA A 69 3.07 3.21 -15.57
CA ALA A 69 4.39 3.42 -16.17
C ALA A 69 5.36 4.09 -15.19
N ALA A 70 4.90 5.10 -14.44
CA ALA A 70 5.70 5.76 -13.39
C ALA A 70 6.17 4.75 -12.32
N SER A 71 5.27 3.87 -11.86
CA SER A 71 5.59 2.78 -10.92
C SER A 71 6.74 1.91 -11.41
N GLY A 72 6.73 1.55 -12.70
CA GLY A 72 7.78 0.76 -13.34
C GLY A 72 9.12 1.51 -13.44
N LEU A 73 9.09 2.78 -13.83
CA LEU A 73 10.29 3.60 -14.06
C LEU A 73 11.13 3.84 -12.80
N VAL A 74 10.52 3.81 -11.61
CA VAL A 74 11.25 3.97 -10.32
C VAL A 74 11.46 2.66 -9.58
N MET A 75 11.05 1.53 -10.16
CA MET A 75 11.14 0.23 -9.52
C MET A 75 12.59 -0.20 -9.23
N ASN A 76 13.57 0.29 -10.00
CA ASN A 76 14.99 0.03 -9.83
C ASN A 76 15.73 1.13 -9.05
N LEU A 77 15.04 2.23 -8.68
CA LEU A 77 15.61 3.26 -7.84
C LEU A 77 16.04 2.63 -6.50
N PRO A 78 17.29 2.81 -6.05
CA PRO A 78 17.76 2.21 -4.81
C PRO A 78 17.09 2.88 -3.59
N GLY A 79 17.04 2.13 -2.50
CA GLY A 79 16.53 2.62 -1.23
C GLY A 79 15.01 2.52 -1.07
N TYR A 80 14.58 2.74 0.17
CA TYR A 80 13.18 2.54 0.58
C TYR A 80 12.22 3.54 -0.07
N GLU A 81 12.64 4.79 -0.33
CA GLU A 81 11.83 5.81 -1.01
C GLU A 81 11.37 5.35 -2.41
N GLY A 82 12.27 4.74 -3.20
CA GLY A 82 11.91 4.19 -4.51
C GLY A 82 10.86 3.09 -4.43
N ARG A 83 10.91 2.25 -3.38
CA ARG A 83 9.91 1.20 -3.14
C ARG A 83 8.55 1.77 -2.77
N LEU A 84 8.53 2.78 -1.91
CA LEU A 84 7.32 3.50 -1.55
C LEU A 84 6.67 4.11 -2.80
N LEU A 85 7.42 4.90 -3.58
CA LEU A 85 6.90 5.54 -4.80
C LEU A 85 6.39 4.53 -5.82
N SER A 86 7.17 3.47 -6.07
CA SER A 86 6.78 2.41 -7.01
C SER A 86 5.47 1.75 -6.58
N HIS A 87 5.31 1.43 -5.29
CA HIS A 87 4.09 0.83 -4.77
C HIS A 87 2.90 1.80 -4.78
N GLU A 88 3.10 3.05 -4.35
CA GLU A 88 2.06 4.08 -4.27
C GLU A 88 1.44 4.39 -5.65
N TRP A 89 2.26 4.47 -6.69
CA TRP A 89 1.76 4.62 -8.06
C TRP A 89 1.10 3.34 -8.58
N ALA A 90 1.59 2.16 -8.20
CA ALA A 90 0.95 0.89 -8.56
C ALA A 90 -0.47 0.78 -8.01
N MET A 91 -0.66 1.06 -6.71
CA MET A 91 -2.00 1.02 -6.10
C MET A 91 -2.92 2.12 -6.65
N THR A 92 -2.36 3.26 -7.05
CA THR A 92 -3.12 4.34 -7.69
C THR A 92 -3.61 3.91 -9.08
N ALA A 93 -2.75 3.29 -9.88
CA ALA A 93 -3.13 2.70 -11.17
C ALA A 93 -4.20 1.61 -11.00
N LEU A 94 -4.08 0.77 -9.97
CA LEU A 94 -5.08 -0.24 -9.63
C LEU A 94 -6.45 0.41 -9.34
N PHE A 95 -6.48 1.45 -8.51
CA PHE A 95 -7.70 2.16 -8.19
C PHE A 95 -8.35 2.85 -9.41
N LEU A 96 -7.53 3.31 -10.36
CA LEU A 96 -7.98 3.89 -11.62
C LEU A 96 -8.41 2.83 -12.65
N GLY A 97 -8.45 1.55 -12.27
CA GLY A 97 -9.01 0.46 -13.09
C GLY A 97 -8.06 -0.06 -14.16
N VAL A 98 -6.74 0.15 -14.01
CA VAL A 98 -5.75 -0.40 -14.95
C VAL A 98 -5.60 -1.91 -14.71
N PRO A 99 -5.97 -2.79 -15.66
CA PRO A 99 -6.01 -4.23 -15.43
C PRO A 99 -4.67 -4.84 -15.00
N GLU A 100 -3.56 -4.33 -15.54
CA GLU A 100 -2.22 -4.87 -15.27
C GLU A 100 -1.63 -4.38 -13.94
N ALA A 101 -2.28 -3.42 -13.28
CA ALA A 101 -1.77 -2.83 -12.05
C ALA A 101 -1.80 -3.81 -10.87
N GLY A 102 -2.69 -4.81 -10.85
CA GLY A 102 -2.73 -5.79 -9.76
C GLY A 102 -1.44 -6.64 -9.68
N LYS A 103 -0.90 -7.07 -10.83
CA LYS A 103 0.41 -7.73 -10.90
C LYS A 103 1.55 -6.80 -10.48
N ARG A 104 1.47 -5.52 -10.86
CA ARG A 104 2.43 -4.50 -10.41
C ARG A 104 2.37 -4.30 -8.90
N VAL A 105 1.18 -4.27 -8.31
CA VAL A 105 0.96 -4.17 -6.87
C VAL A 105 1.63 -5.33 -6.14
N MET A 106 1.40 -6.57 -6.56
CA MET A 106 2.06 -7.74 -5.92
C MET A 106 3.59 -7.63 -5.95
N LEU A 107 4.16 -7.25 -7.09
CA LEU A 107 5.62 -7.13 -7.25
C LEU A 107 6.19 -6.00 -6.38
N THR A 108 5.58 -4.82 -6.45
CA THR A 108 6.04 -3.64 -5.70
C THR A 108 5.86 -3.83 -4.20
N TRP A 109 4.80 -4.52 -3.78
CA TRP A 109 4.57 -4.87 -2.39
C TRP A 109 5.63 -5.81 -1.84
N ASP A 110 5.93 -6.91 -2.55
CA ASP A 110 7.00 -7.81 -2.12
C ASP A 110 8.35 -7.09 -2.04
N ARG A 111 8.64 -6.16 -2.96
CA ARG A 111 9.88 -5.36 -2.93
C ARG A 111 9.92 -4.42 -1.74
N LEU A 112 8.80 -3.77 -1.43
CA LEU A 112 8.69 -2.90 -0.26
C LEU A 112 8.91 -3.69 1.03
N GLN A 113 8.27 -4.86 1.17
CA GLN A 113 8.42 -5.73 2.33
C GLN A 113 9.86 -6.26 2.46
N PHE A 114 10.43 -6.79 1.37
CA PHE A 114 11.78 -7.35 1.37
C PHE A 114 12.85 -6.32 1.72
N ASP A 115 12.82 -5.13 1.10
CA ASP A 115 13.80 -4.07 1.37
C ASP A 115 13.59 -3.43 2.75
N GLY A 116 12.39 -3.55 3.33
CA GLY A 116 12.11 -3.24 4.72
C GLY A 116 12.57 -4.31 5.72
N GLY A 117 13.23 -5.38 5.26
CA GLY A 117 13.70 -6.49 6.10
C GLY A 117 12.59 -7.47 6.51
N ARG A 118 11.49 -7.54 5.75
CA ARG A 118 10.28 -8.30 6.09
C ARG A 118 10.02 -9.43 5.09
N TYR A 119 9.09 -10.30 5.44
CA TYR A 119 8.71 -11.42 4.59
C TYR A 119 7.98 -10.94 3.32
N THR A 120 8.30 -11.55 2.18
CA THR A 120 7.54 -11.38 0.95
C THR A 120 6.21 -12.12 1.05
N ARG A 121 5.20 -11.62 0.33
CA ARG A 121 3.80 -11.98 0.52
C ARG A 121 3.24 -12.70 -0.70
N PHE A 122 3.66 -12.31 -1.90
CA PHE A 122 3.11 -12.81 -3.17
C PHE A 122 4.10 -13.64 -3.99
N GLY A 123 5.30 -13.89 -3.46
CA GLY A 123 6.33 -14.72 -4.11
C GLY A 123 6.90 -14.15 -5.41
N GLN A 124 6.81 -12.84 -5.61
CA GLN A 124 7.23 -12.14 -6.82
C GLN A 124 8.76 -11.94 -6.89
N ILE A 125 9.44 -12.00 -5.75
CA ILE A 125 10.89 -11.86 -5.68
C ILE A 125 11.54 -13.23 -5.60
N LYS A 126 12.41 -13.52 -6.58
CA LYS A 126 13.12 -14.79 -6.69
C LYS A 126 14.62 -14.58 -6.60
N GLY A 127 15.30 -15.54 -5.99
CA GLY A 127 16.74 -15.56 -5.83
C GLY A 127 17.49 -15.98 -7.10
N MET A 128 18.80 -16.16 -6.94
CA MET A 128 19.60 -16.84 -7.96
C MET A 128 19.12 -18.28 -8.13
N PRO A 129 19.22 -18.84 -9.34
CA PRO A 129 18.94 -20.26 -9.55
C PRO A 129 19.83 -21.11 -8.64
N ASP A 130 19.23 -22.13 -8.04
CA ASP A 130 19.96 -23.18 -7.35
C ASP A 130 20.70 -24.10 -8.34
N LYS A 131 21.30 -25.18 -7.82
CA LYS A 131 22.05 -26.16 -8.65
C LYS A 131 21.17 -26.86 -9.69
N GLN A 132 19.85 -26.83 -9.51
CA GLN A 132 18.85 -27.42 -10.39
C GLN A 132 18.23 -26.39 -11.35
N GLY A 133 18.68 -25.14 -11.30
CA GLY A 133 18.14 -24.04 -12.10
C GLY A 133 16.85 -23.45 -11.54
N VAL A 134 16.37 -23.91 -10.38
CA VAL A 134 15.15 -23.41 -9.74
C VAL A 134 15.47 -22.11 -9.02
N ARG A 135 14.67 -21.07 -9.26
CA ARG A 135 14.82 -19.79 -8.56
C ARG A 135 13.91 -19.78 -7.32
N PRO A 136 14.45 -19.91 -6.09
CA PRO A 136 13.64 -19.92 -4.88
C PRO A 136 13.02 -18.55 -4.64
N VAL A 137 11.83 -18.51 -4.03
CA VAL A 137 11.24 -17.26 -3.54
C VAL A 137 12.09 -16.74 -2.39
N LEU A 138 12.39 -15.44 -2.40
CA LEU A 138 13.18 -14.82 -1.35
C LEU A 138 12.30 -14.43 -0.16
N ASN A 139 12.69 -14.91 1.02
CA ASN A 139 12.07 -14.60 2.31
C ASN A 139 10.52 -14.73 2.33
N PRO A 140 9.92 -15.84 1.84
CA PRO A 140 8.46 -15.95 1.80
C PRO A 140 7.86 -16.02 3.20
N ASP A 141 6.72 -15.34 3.41
CA ASP A 141 5.93 -15.49 4.63
C ASP A 141 5.30 -16.90 4.66
N PRO A 142 5.58 -17.73 5.67
CA PRO A 142 5.00 -19.07 5.78
C PRO A 142 3.46 -19.10 5.82
N SER A 143 2.84 -18.02 6.31
CA SER A 143 1.38 -17.90 6.39
C SER A 143 0.77 -17.19 5.17
N GLY A 144 1.57 -16.43 4.41
CA GLY A 144 1.13 -15.68 3.23
C GLY A 144 -0.10 -14.77 3.48
N PRO A 145 -0.60 -14.08 2.44
CA PRO A 145 -1.99 -13.65 2.39
C PRO A 145 -2.90 -14.83 2.02
N PRO A 146 -4.21 -14.75 2.29
CA PRO A 146 -5.17 -15.71 1.77
C PRO A 146 -5.01 -15.84 0.24
N PRO A 147 -4.98 -17.06 -0.34
CA PRO A 147 -4.67 -17.24 -1.76
C PRO A 147 -5.54 -16.42 -2.71
N ILE A 148 -6.80 -16.19 -2.34
CA ILE A 148 -7.75 -15.38 -3.10
C ILE A 148 -7.28 -13.95 -3.34
N VAL A 149 -6.49 -13.36 -2.43
CA VAL A 149 -5.93 -12.00 -2.58
C VAL A 149 -5.01 -11.93 -3.79
N GLY A 150 -4.06 -12.88 -3.89
CA GLY A 150 -3.16 -12.97 -5.03
C GLY A 150 -3.89 -13.26 -6.33
N GLN A 151 -4.84 -14.20 -6.31
CA GLN A 151 -5.66 -14.54 -7.49
C GLN A 151 -6.48 -13.33 -7.98
N ILE A 152 -7.02 -12.52 -7.08
CA ILE A 152 -7.77 -11.31 -7.44
C ILE A 152 -6.84 -10.29 -8.09
N LEU A 153 -5.69 -10.01 -7.49
CA LEU A 153 -4.71 -9.05 -8.02
C LEU A 153 -4.10 -9.53 -9.34
N GLU A 154 -4.02 -10.85 -9.56
CA GLU A 154 -3.56 -11.41 -10.83
C GLU A 154 -4.64 -11.40 -11.93
N GLY A 155 -5.92 -11.27 -11.56
CA GLY A 155 -7.05 -11.41 -12.47
C GLY A 155 -7.43 -12.87 -12.76
N THR A 156 -7.00 -13.82 -11.92
CA THR A 156 -7.24 -15.27 -12.06
C THR A 156 -8.28 -15.81 -11.07
N ALA A 157 -8.77 -14.97 -10.15
CA ALA A 157 -9.76 -15.38 -9.16
C ALA A 157 -11.10 -15.79 -9.79
N PRO A 158 -11.79 -16.78 -9.19
CA PRO A 158 -13.17 -17.10 -9.58
C PRO A 158 -14.10 -15.91 -9.35
N ALA A 159 -15.30 -15.97 -9.94
CA ALA A 159 -16.36 -15.01 -9.62
C ALA A 159 -16.62 -14.97 -8.10
N ALA A 160 -16.93 -13.79 -7.57
CA ALA A 160 -17.24 -13.64 -6.15
C ALA A 160 -18.50 -14.44 -5.79
N GLY A 161 -18.47 -15.10 -4.63
CA GLY A 161 -19.66 -15.73 -4.05
C GLY A 161 -20.60 -14.70 -3.42
N ALA A 162 -21.66 -15.20 -2.79
CA ALA A 162 -22.51 -14.36 -1.95
C ALA A 162 -21.71 -13.81 -0.75
N ASN A 163 -22.00 -12.57 -0.35
CA ASN A 163 -21.36 -11.93 0.79
C ASN A 163 -21.53 -12.77 2.07
N ASN A 164 -20.48 -12.83 2.86
CA ASN A 164 -20.45 -13.56 4.11
C ASN A 164 -21.12 -12.73 5.22
N ALA A 165 -22.28 -13.20 5.70
CA ALA A 165 -23.04 -12.54 6.75
C ALA A 165 -22.27 -12.45 8.08
N GLU A 166 -21.40 -13.40 8.39
CA GLU A 166 -20.60 -13.40 9.60
C GLU A 166 -19.50 -12.33 9.55
N LEU A 167 -18.78 -12.20 8.43
CA LEU A 167 -17.80 -11.11 8.26
C LEU A 167 -18.44 -9.73 8.39
N LYS A 168 -19.64 -9.55 7.82
CA LYS A 168 -20.43 -8.32 7.98
C LYS A 168 -20.78 -8.06 9.44
N SER A 169 -21.30 -9.07 10.14
CA SER A 169 -21.69 -8.95 11.56
C SER A 169 -20.51 -8.65 12.48
N LEU A 170 -19.35 -9.28 12.23
CA LEU A 170 -18.12 -9.00 12.97
C LEU A 170 -17.69 -7.54 12.79
N MET A 171 -17.66 -7.06 11.55
CA MET A 171 -17.35 -5.66 11.23
C MET A 171 -18.36 -4.69 11.85
N GLU A 172 -19.66 -4.96 11.76
CA GLU A 172 -20.68 -4.09 12.38
C GLU A 172 -20.51 -4.02 13.90
N SER A 173 -20.23 -5.15 14.55
CA SER A 173 -19.96 -5.19 15.99
C SER A 173 -18.67 -4.43 16.35
N ASP A 174 -17.65 -4.49 15.50
CA ASP A 174 -16.40 -3.74 15.64
C ASP A 174 -16.61 -2.23 15.62
N GLN A 175 -17.38 -1.76 14.64
CA GLN A 175 -17.69 -0.34 14.50
C GLN A 175 -18.62 0.13 15.62
N LYS A 176 -19.58 -0.69 16.05
CA LYS A 176 -20.46 -0.38 17.17
C LYS A 176 -19.71 -0.21 18.49
N ASP A 177 -18.69 -1.04 18.75
CA ASP A 177 -17.86 -0.91 19.95
C ASP A 177 -17.11 0.43 20.04
N ARG A 178 -16.87 1.06 18.89
CA ARG A 178 -16.16 2.35 18.73
C ARG A 178 -17.10 3.55 18.87
N GLU A 179 -18.41 3.32 18.92
CA GLU A 179 -19.37 4.38 19.17
C GLU A 179 -19.31 4.81 20.64
N ASN A 180 -19.18 6.12 20.88
CA ASN A 180 -19.26 6.73 22.22
C ASN A 180 -18.20 6.26 23.24
N VAL A 181 -17.03 5.81 22.81
CA VAL A 181 -15.90 5.49 23.70
C VAL A 181 -15.42 6.76 24.40
N LYS A 182 -15.55 6.84 25.73
CA LYS A 182 -15.20 8.05 26.51
C LYS A 182 -14.33 7.75 27.71
N THR A 183 -14.50 6.61 28.35
CA THR A 183 -13.77 6.25 29.58
C THR A 183 -12.70 5.20 29.32
N PRO A 184 -11.68 5.07 30.20
CA PRO A 184 -10.72 3.97 30.13
C PRO A 184 -11.39 2.59 30.08
N GLU A 185 -12.48 2.39 30.81
CA GLU A 185 -13.22 1.12 30.82
C GLU A 185 -13.87 0.83 29.45
N ASP A 186 -14.31 1.86 28.72
CA ASP A 186 -14.80 1.70 27.34
C ASP A 186 -13.67 1.22 26.42
N TRP A 187 -12.46 1.77 26.58
CA TRP A 187 -11.28 1.36 25.82
C TRP A 187 -10.86 -0.08 26.13
N ASP A 188 -10.90 -0.47 27.40
CA ASP A 188 -10.58 -1.83 27.84
C ASP A 188 -11.60 -2.84 27.29
N ARG A 189 -12.90 -2.52 27.37
CA ARG A 189 -13.97 -3.33 26.80
C ARG A 189 -13.81 -3.51 25.29
N MET A 190 -13.57 -2.42 24.57
CA MET A 190 -13.35 -2.46 23.12
C MET A 190 -12.14 -3.32 22.77
N SER A 191 -11.01 -3.11 23.46
CA SER A 191 -9.78 -3.88 23.24
C SER A 191 -9.97 -5.37 23.54
N ALA A 192 -10.72 -5.70 24.59
CA ALA A 192 -11.07 -7.08 24.93
C ALA A 192 -11.94 -7.75 23.86
N ASN A 193 -12.86 -7.00 23.23
CA ASN A 193 -13.71 -7.49 22.15
C ASN A 193 -12.97 -7.63 20.81
N ASP A 194 -11.96 -6.81 20.55
CA ASP A 194 -11.16 -6.85 19.31
C ASP A 194 -10.39 -8.18 19.17
N VAL A 195 -9.92 -8.76 20.28
CA VAL A 195 -9.13 -10.01 20.28
C VAL A 195 -9.87 -11.21 19.67
N PRO A 196 -11.04 -11.65 20.20
CA PRO A 196 -11.76 -12.78 19.63
C PRO A 196 -12.29 -12.47 18.23
N ARG A 197 -12.66 -11.21 17.95
CA ARG A 197 -13.14 -10.80 16.63
C ARG A 197 -12.07 -10.94 15.57
N ARG A 198 -10.86 -10.44 15.84
CA ARG A 198 -9.69 -10.62 14.97
C ARG A 198 -9.40 -12.10 14.72
N ALA A 199 -9.38 -12.92 15.78
CA ALA A 199 -9.15 -14.35 15.66
C ALA A 199 -10.19 -15.01 14.74
N ARG A 200 -11.47 -14.62 14.85
CA ARG A 200 -12.53 -15.16 14.00
C ARG A 200 -12.40 -14.71 12.54
N VAL A 201 -12.08 -13.43 12.30
CA VAL A 201 -11.81 -12.93 10.93
C VAL A 201 -10.66 -13.69 10.28
N LEU A 202 -9.55 -13.91 10.99
CA LEU A 202 -8.41 -14.67 10.48
C LEU A 202 -8.80 -16.12 10.15
N ALA A 203 -9.61 -16.78 10.98
CA ALA A 203 -10.12 -18.12 10.69
C ALA A 203 -10.97 -18.14 9.40
N LEU A 204 -11.88 -17.17 9.23
CA LEU A 204 -12.71 -17.05 8.03
C LEU A 204 -11.88 -16.79 6.76
N LEU A 205 -10.81 -16.00 6.86
CA LEU A 205 -9.88 -15.77 5.78
C LEU A 205 -9.13 -17.06 5.39
N ASN A 206 -8.64 -17.82 6.38
CA ASN A 206 -7.95 -19.09 6.18
C ASN A 206 -8.85 -20.17 5.57
N ASP A 207 -10.13 -20.17 5.96
CA ASP A 207 -11.16 -21.08 5.41
C ASP A 207 -11.65 -20.67 4.01
N GLY A 208 -11.08 -19.61 3.42
CA GLY A 208 -11.45 -19.11 2.09
C GLY A 208 -12.86 -18.53 2.02
N LYS A 209 -13.41 -18.05 3.15
CA LYS A 209 -14.79 -17.57 3.27
C LYS A 209 -14.98 -16.10 2.88
N ALA A 210 -13.90 -15.37 2.61
CA ALA A 210 -13.93 -14.00 2.09
C ALA A 210 -13.64 -14.02 0.58
N THR A 211 -14.65 -13.78 -0.25
CA THR A 211 -14.48 -13.91 -1.71
C THR A 211 -14.89 -12.66 -2.49
N SER A 212 -15.82 -11.87 -1.95
CA SER A 212 -16.28 -10.62 -2.55
C SER A 212 -15.45 -9.42 -2.08
N GLY A 213 -15.54 -8.30 -2.79
CA GLY A 213 -14.89 -7.07 -2.35
C GLY A 213 -15.42 -6.57 -0.99
N ALA A 214 -16.71 -6.80 -0.70
CA ALA A 214 -17.31 -6.47 0.60
C ALA A 214 -16.77 -7.35 1.73
N ASP A 215 -16.57 -8.65 1.51
CA ASP A 215 -15.99 -9.56 2.49
C ASP A 215 -14.56 -9.13 2.85
N LEU A 216 -13.75 -8.83 1.83
CA LEU A 216 -12.37 -8.39 1.98
C LEU A 216 -12.28 -7.05 2.71
N TYR A 217 -13.16 -6.10 2.37
CA TYR A 217 -13.28 -4.83 3.08
C TYR A 217 -13.67 -5.01 4.56
N ASN A 218 -14.70 -5.82 4.84
CA ASN A 218 -15.16 -6.07 6.20
C ASN A 218 -14.05 -6.69 7.06
N ALA A 219 -13.33 -7.68 6.51
CA ALA A 219 -12.18 -8.28 7.17
C ALA A 219 -11.05 -7.25 7.40
N ALA A 220 -10.71 -6.44 6.39
CA ALA A 220 -9.69 -5.42 6.51
C ALA A 220 -10.02 -4.37 7.58
N LEU A 221 -11.30 -3.98 7.69
CA LEU A 221 -11.73 -2.96 8.65
C LEU A 221 -11.58 -3.43 10.10
N VAL A 222 -11.84 -4.71 10.38
CA VAL A 222 -11.54 -5.33 11.67
C VAL A 222 -10.03 -5.40 11.89
N LEU A 223 -9.28 -5.91 10.90
CA LEU A 223 -7.83 -6.14 11.03
C LEU A 223 -7.01 -4.85 11.18
N GLN A 224 -7.47 -3.70 10.68
CA GLN A 224 -6.77 -2.43 10.90
C GLN A 224 -6.75 -2.00 12.38
N HIS A 225 -7.56 -2.62 13.24
CA HIS A 225 -7.55 -2.43 14.69
C HIS A 225 -6.73 -3.50 15.42
N GLY A 226 -6.01 -4.33 14.69
CA GLY A 226 -5.02 -5.24 15.26
C GLY A 226 -3.90 -4.50 15.99
N ASN A 227 -3.00 -5.27 16.59
CA ASN A 227 -1.99 -4.74 17.51
C ASN A 227 -0.56 -4.76 16.95
N GLY A 228 -0.39 -4.97 15.64
CA GLY A 228 0.95 -4.97 15.06
C GLY A 228 0.99 -5.02 13.55
N TYR A 229 2.22 -4.93 13.04
CA TYR A 229 2.56 -4.82 11.63
C TYR A 229 1.83 -5.81 10.73
N ARG A 230 1.75 -7.09 11.14
CA ARG A 230 1.15 -8.15 10.32
C ARG A 230 -0.34 -7.94 10.10
N ASP A 231 -1.07 -7.44 11.10
CA ASP A 231 -2.49 -7.16 10.98
C ASP A 231 -2.72 -5.98 10.03
N TYR A 232 -1.92 -4.90 10.15
CA TYR A 232 -2.02 -3.73 9.27
C TYR A 232 -1.62 -4.04 7.83
N MET A 233 -0.56 -4.84 7.65
CA MET A 233 -0.10 -5.32 6.35
C MET A 233 -1.17 -6.17 5.67
N LEU A 234 -1.77 -7.14 6.38
CA LEU A 234 -2.85 -7.97 5.84
C LEU A 234 -4.10 -7.14 5.56
N ALA A 235 -4.47 -6.21 6.44
CA ALA A 235 -5.57 -5.29 6.19
C ALA A 235 -5.35 -4.48 4.91
N HIS A 236 -4.13 -3.99 4.67
CA HIS A 236 -3.78 -3.28 3.44
C HIS A 236 -3.93 -4.17 2.20
N GLU A 237 -3.37 -5.37 2.23
CA GLU A 237 -3.49 -6.37 1.15
C GLU A 237 -4.96 -6.66 0.79
N LEU A 238 -5.81 -6.83 1.80
CA LEU A 238 -7.24 -7.07 1.63
C LEU A 238 -7.96 -5.85 1.01
N THR A 239 -7.58 -4.62 1.38
CA THR A 239 -8.17 -3.41 0.76
C THR A 239 -7.82 -3.27 -0.72
N LEU A 240 -6.60 -3.64 -1.12
CA LEU A 240 -6.19 -3.62 -2.52
C LEU A 240 -6.96 -4.68 -3.33
N ALA A 241 -7.13 -5.88 -2.78
CA ALA A 241 -7.96 -6.91 -3.40
C ALA A 241 -9.45 -6.50 -3.45
N ALA A 242 -9.97 -5.80 -2.43
CA ALA A 242 -11.33 -5.26 -2.46
C ALA A 242 -11.54 -4.24 -3.59
N ILE A 243 -10.56 -3.35 -3.82
CA ILE A 243 -10.56 -2.41 -4.95
C ILE A 243 -10.54 -3.15 -6.29
N ALA A 244 -9.69 -4.17 -6.42
CA ALA A 244 -9.62 -5.01 -7.62
C ALA A 244 -10.92 -5.81 -7.87
N ARG A 245 -11.77 -5.95 -6.84
CA ARG A 245 -13.15 -6.46 -6.93
C ARG A 245 -14.20 -5.35 -7.11
N GLU A 246 -13.77 -4.17 -7.57
CA GLU A 246 -14.61 -2.98 -7.80
C GLU A 246 -15.34 -2.46 -6.54
N TYR A 247 -14.88 -2.82 -5.33
CA TYR A 247 -15.46 -2.34 -4.07
C TYR A 247 -14.79 -1.04 -3.63
N LYS A 248 -15.22 0.08 -4.24
CA LYS A 248 -14.59 1.40 -4.12
C LYS A 248 -14.72 2.03 -2.73
N GLU A 249 -15.60 1.52 -1.88
CA GLU A 249 -15.68 1.88 -0.47
C GLU A 249 -14.39 1.54 0.28
N ALA A 250 -13.58 0.59 -0.20
CA ALA A 250 -12.29 0.27 0.41
C ALA A 250 -11.24 1.39 0.24
N ALA A 251 -11.45 2.37 -0.63
CA ALA A 251 -10.48 3.41 -0.97
C ALA A 251 -9.94 4.18 0.24
N TRP A 252 -10.80 4.56 1.18
CA TRP A 252 -10.38 5.30 2.38
C TRP A 252 -9.53 4.45 3.32
N LEU A 253 -9.70 3.12 3.28
CA LEU A 253 -9.02 2.20 4.16
C LEU A 253 -7.62 1.84 3.65
N VAL A 254 -7.35 1.98 2.34
CA VAL A 254 -6.02 1.80 1.75
C VAL A 254 -4.99 2.72 2.41
N SER A 255 -5.24 4.03 2.40
CA SER A 255 -4.32 5.03 2.96
C SER A 255 -4.09 4.84 4.47
N ARG A 256 -5.14 4.43 5.19
CA ARG A 256 -5.14 4.22 6.65
C ARG A 256 -4.40 2.97 7.09
N THR A 257 -4.59 1.87 6.39
CA THR A 257 -3.87 0.61 6.67
C THR A 257 -2.40 0.75 6.29
N TYR A 258 -2.11 1.46 5.19
CA TYR A 258 -0.75 1.76 4.75
C TYR A 258 0.02 2.61 5.77
N ASP A 259 -0.54 3.74 6.20
CA ASP A 259 0.11 4.60 7.20
C ASP A 259 0.29 3.90 8.56
N ARG A 260 -0.71 3.11 9.02
CA ARG A 260 -0.56 2.30 10.24
C ARG A 260 0.58 1.30 10.14
N MET A 261 0.66 0.60 9.01
CA MET A 261 1.73 -0.36 8.74
C MET A 261 3.10 0.35 8.76
N LEU A 262 3.22 1.50 8.08
CA LEU A 262 4.45 2.27 8.03
C LEU A 262 4.87 2.77 9.42
N GLN A 263 3.97 3.38 10.18
CA GLN A 263 4.27 3.85 11.53
C GLN A 263 4.68 2.72 12.46
N ASN A 264 3.94 1.61 12.46
CA ASN A 264 4.32 0.44 13.26
C ASN A 264 5.67 -0.15 12.83
N GLY A 265 6.05 0.04 11.56
CA GLY A 265 7.35 -0.31 11.04
C GLY A 265 8.46 0.71 11.29
N GLY A 266 8.20 1.83 11.96
CA GLY A 266 9.17 2.90 12.22
C GLY A 266 9.39 3.87 11.06
N HIS A 267 8.46 3.92 10.10
CA HIS A 267 8.51 4.83 8.96
C HIS A 267 7.47 5.95 9.09
N ALA A 268 7.78 7.10 8.46
CA ALA A 268 6.84 8.20 8.34
C ALA A 268 5.57 7.79 7.56
N GLN A 269 4.45 8.38 7.94
CA GLN A 269 3.20 8.28 7.21
C GLN A 269 3.34 8.92 5.82
N ARG A 270 2.62 8.38 4.84
CA ARG A 270 2.59 8.94 3.49
C ARG A 270 1.35 9.80 3.30
N TYR A 271 0.19 9.34 3.79
CA TYR A 271 -1.08 10.07 3.64
C TYR A 271 -1.45 10.91 4.86
N GLY A 272 -0.80 10.72 6.01
CA GLY A 272 -1.05 11.49 7.24
C GLY A 272 -2.41 11.17 7.87
N THR A 273 -2.84 9.90 7.80
CA THR A 273 -4.17 9.48 8.24
C THR A 273 -4.25 9.14 9.72
N GLN A 274 -3.13 8.80 10.35
CA GLN A 274 -3.03 8.51 11.78
C GLN A 274 -2.85 9.79 12.56
N LYS A 275 -3.59 9.88 13.65
CA LYS A 275 -3.58 11.03 14.54
C LYS A 275 -3.26 10.62 15.97
N THR A 276 -2.52 11.46 16.68
CA THR A 276 -2.37 11.37 18.14
C THR A 276 -3.36 12.29 18.83
N GLY A 277 -3.84 11.90 20.01
CA GLY A 277 -4.58 12.82 20.88
C GLY A 277 -3.67 13.95 21.39
N GLY A 278 -4.23 15.15 21.50
CA GLY A 278 -3.66 16.29 22.18
C GLY A 278 -3.78 16.17 23.70
N ARG A 279 -3.10 17.05 24.43
CA ARG A 279 -3.12 17.08 25.91
C ARG A 279 -4.52 17.33 26.49
N ASP A 280 -5.40 17.96 25.71
CA ASP A 280 -6.79 18.26 26.08
C ASP A 280 -7.73 17.05 25.95
N GLY A 281 -7.26 15.92 25.43
CA GLY A 281 -8.05 14.72 25.18
C GLY A 281 -9.08 14.84 24.05
N ASN A 282 -9.17 16.01 23.39
CA ASN A 282 -10.20 16.32 22.40
C ASN A 282 -9.65 16.77 21.05
N THR A 283 -8.38 17.21 20.99
CA THR A 283 -7.72 17.57 19.75
C THR A 283 -6.97 16.36 19.19
N PHE A 284 -6.93 16.19 17.86
CA PHE A 284 -6.21 15.11 17.20
C PHE A 284 -5.27 15.65 16.13
N PHE A 285 -4.01 15.26 16.22
CA PHE A 285 -2.88 15.81 15.46
C PHE A 285 -2.23 14.79 14.56
N VAL A 286 -1.83 15.17 13.34
CA VAL A 286 -1.03 14.31 12.45
C VAL A 286 0.44 14.39 12.87
N MET A 287 1.07 13.24 13.14
CA MET A 287 2.52 13.16 13.44
C MET A 287 3.28 12.45 12.32
N ASP A 288 4.57 12.76 12.19
CA ASP A 288 5.55 12.01 11.37
C ASP A 288 5.06 11.72 9.94
N ALA A 289 4.49 12.73 9.28
CA ALA A 289 4.10 12.64 7.87
C ALA A 289 5.23 13.09 6.94
N ASP A 290 5.56 12.28 5.95
CA ASP A 290 6.51 12.61 4.90
C ASP A 290 5.86 13.59 3.91
N LEU A 291 6.22 14.86 4.04
CA LEU A 291 5.69 15.95 3.23
C LEU A 291 6.67 16.32 2.09
N PRO A 292 6.19 16.53 0.85
CA PRO A 292 4.77 16.63 0.48
C PRO A 292 4.08 15.26 0.28
N GLY A 293 4.83 14.16 0.18
CA GLY A 293 4.30 12.80 0.03
C GLY A 293 3.50 12.60 -1.27
N PRO A 294 2.52 11.69 -1.31
CA PRO A 294 1.59 11.50 -2.43
C PRO A 294 0.88 12.81 -2.83
N SER A 295 0.57 12.95 -4.13
CA SER A 295 -0.09 14.14 -4.67
C SER A 295 -1.56 14.25 -4.28
N ASP A 296 -2.18 15.42 -4.44
CA ASP A 296 -3.59 15.60 -4.07
C ASP A 296 -4.54 14.77 -4.94
N THR A 297 -4.15 14.42 -6.18
CA THR A 297 -4.86 13.41 -6.97
C THR A 297 -4.86 12.06 -6.28
N MET A 298 -3.69 11.57 -5.84
CA MET A 298 -3.58 10.29 -5.13
C MET A 298 -4.32 10.33 -3.79
N ARG A 299 -4.18 11.42 -3.02
CA ARG A 299 -4.85 11.62 -1.72
C ARG A 299 -6.37 11.60 -1.88
N LYS A 300 -6.90 12.28 -2.90
CA LYS A 300 -8.34 12.29 -3.19
C LYS A 300 -8.86 10.89 -3.53
N LEU A 301 -8.15 10.13 -4.36
CA LEU A 301 -8.56 8.76 -4.72
C LEU A 301 -8.67 7.87 -3.46
N PHE A 302 -7.71 7.97 -2.54
CA PHE A 302 -7.71 7.23 -1.27
C PHE A 302 -8.38 7.95 -0.11
N ARG A 303 -9.22 8.97 -0.39
CA ARG A 303 -10.02 9.71 0.59
C ARG A 303 -9.21 10.15 1.82
N ALA A 304 -8.00 10.65 1.55
CA ALA A 304 -7.09 11.25 2.51
C ALA A 304 -7.16 12.78 2.41
N ALA A 305 -6.72 13.47 3.47
CA ALA A 305 -6.62 14.92 3.47
C ALA A 305 -5.58 15.39 2.43
N SER A 306 -5.79 16.59 1.89
CA SER A 306 -4.85 17.23 0.97
C SER A 306 -3.48 17.44 1.63
N ARG A 307 -2.46 17.70 0.82
CA ARG A 307 -1.11 18.07 1.30
C ARG A 307 -1.16 19.30 2.20
N ALA A 308 -1.97 20.30 1.83
CA ALA A 308 -2.13 21.53 2.60
C ALA A 308 -2.76 21.26 3.98
N GLU A 309 -3.85 20.48 4.02
CA GLU A 309 -4.51 20.11 5.28
C GLU A 309 -3.59 19.25 6.18
N THR A 310 -2.88 18.28 5.59
CA THR A 310 -1.94 17.42 6.32
C THR A 310 -0.79 18.25 6.92
N LYS A 311 -0.22 19.17 6.13
CA LYS A 311 0.83 20.09 6.58
C LYS A 311 0.33 20.97 7.72
N LYS A 312 -0.86 21.54 7.58
CA LYS A 312 -1.48 22.36 8.63
C LYS A 312 -1.65 21.56 9.94
N GLY A 313 -2.16 20.33 9.86
CA GLY A 313 -2.32 19.47 11.05
C GLY A 313 -1.00 19.12 11.74
N LEU A 314 0.08 18.93 10.97
CA LEU A 314 1.43 18.72 11.51
C LEU A 314 1.99 19.99 12.17
N GLU A 315 1.79 21.16 11.55
CA GLU A 315 2.22 22.44 12.13
C GLU A 315 1.47 22.79 13.42
N GLU A 316 0.18 22.46 13.49
CA GLU A 316 -0.63 22.61 14.72
C GLU A 316 -0.12 21.70 15.84
N TRP A 317 0.28 20.46 15.50
CA TRP A 317 0.90 19.55 16.46
C TRP A 317 2.20 20.10 17.01
N LEU A 318 3.12 20.51 16.14
CA LEU A 318 4.43 21.04 16.54
C LEU A 318 4.27 22.22 17.50
N LYS A 319 3.37 23.16 17.18
CA LYS A 319 3.02 24.29 18.07
C LYS A 319 2.49 23.83 19.43
N SER A 320 1.68 22.77 19.46
CA SER A 320 1.11 22.24 20.70
C SER A 320 2.15 21.58 21.61
N VAL A 321 3.23 21.04 21.03
CA VAL A 321 4.35 20.43 21.76
C VAL A 321 5.28 21.51 22.30
N ASP A 322 5.55 22.56 21.50
CA ASP A 322 6.43 23.68 21.88
C ASP A 322 5.80 24.62 22.93
N ALA A 323 4.49 24.55 23.15
CA ALA A 323 3.81 25.34 24.15
C ALA A 323 4.29 24.96 25.59
N PRO A 324 4.67 25.95 26.43
CA PRO A 324 5.06 25.70 27.82
C PRO A 324 3.96 24.92 28.55
N ALA A 325 4.36 24.04 29.48
CA ALA A 325 3.40 23.50 30.43
C ALA A 325 2.87 24.67 31.27
N GLY A 326 1.59 24.98 31.08
CA GLY A 326 0.86 25.97 31.91
C GLY A 326 0.67 25.48 33.33
#